data_AF-A0A1E3GY64-F1
#
_entry.id   AF-A0A1E3GY64-F1
#
_cell.length_a   1.000
_cell.length_b   1.000
_cell.length_c   1.000
_cell.angle_alpha   90.00
_cell.angle_beta   90.00
_cell.angle_gamma   90.00
#
_symmetry.space_group_name_H-M   'P 1'
#
loop_
_entity.id
_entity.type
_entity.pdbx_description
1 polymer ?
#
loop_
_entity_poly.entity_id
_entity_poly.type
_entity_poly.pdbx_seq_one_letter_code
_entity_poly.pdbx_strand_id
1 'polypeptide(L)'
;MNVFTVFAERVKAAIASLEPSVGAADLARVVVEPPRDPAHGDLATNAAMVLAKPLGAKPRELAERIAAVLKTDADVAAVEIAGPGFINLRLVPTYWTTLLGAILADPDSYGRSQMGRDRKVNVEYVSANPTGPMHVGHCRGAVVGDALASLLAQAGYDVTREYYINDAGGQIDVLARSALYRYREALGEVDGAVPEGLYPGDYLVPVGVRLAAENGRALLDMDEAAPSTSSSPSSFP
;
A
#
# COMPACT_ATOMS: atom_id res chain seq x y z
N MET A 1 0.12 19.20 2.78
CA MET A 1 0.46 19.70 4.14
C MET A 1 -0.28 18.86 5.18
N ASN A 2 0.43 18.24 6.12
CA ASN A 2 -0.16 17.44 7.21
C ASN A 2 0.11 18.15 8.55
N VAL A 3 -0.95 18.58 9.24
CA VAL A 3 -0.87 19.33 10.51
C VAL A 3 -0.07 18.57 11.58
N PHE A 4 -0.26 17.26 11.70
CA PHE A 4 0.43 16.43 12.69
C PHE A 4 1.92 16.35 12.40
N THR A 5 2.31 16.21 11.12
CA THR A 5 3.73 16.21 10.73
C THR A 5 4.37 17.57 11.00
N VAL A 6 3.70 18.66 10.62
CA VAL A 6 4.21 20.03 10.86
C VAL A 6 4.44 20.28 12.34
N PHE A 7 3.46 19.94 13.18
CA PHE A 7 3.58 20.13 14.62
C PHE A 7 4.52 19.12 15.29
N ALA A 8 4.66 17.90 14.77
CA ALA A 8 5.67 16.96 15.25
C ALA A 8 7.08 17.54 15.06
N GLU A 9 7.37 18.14 13.90
CA GLU A 9 8.67 18.79 13.67
C GLU A 9 8.86 20.03 14.55
N ARG A 10 7.82 20.84 14.77
CA ARG A 10 7.89 21.99 15.70
C ARG A 10 8.12 21.55 17.15
N VAL A 11 7.45 20.50 17.59
CA VAL A 11 7.63 19.91 18.93
C VAL A 11 9.05 19.36 19.07
N LYS A 12 9.57 18.62 18.09
CA LYS A 12 10.95 18.13 18.09
C LYS A 12 11.97 19.26 18.11
N ALA A 13 11.74 20.34 17.35
CA ALA A 13 12.60 21.53 17.35
C ALA A 13 12.59 22.24 18.72
N ALA A 14 11.41 22.38 19.34
CA ALA A 14 11.28 22.93 20.69
C ALA A 14 12.08 22.09 21.71
N ILE A 15 11.97 20.76 21.64
CA ILE A 15 12.73 19.84 22.49
C ILE A 15 14.23 19.99 22.25
N ALA A 16 14.69 19.98 20.99
CA ALA A 16 16.10 20.11 20.65
C ALA A 16 16.70 21.44 21.16
N SER A 17 15.90 22.51 21.21
CA SER A 17 16.31 23.80 21.79
C SER A 17 16.44 23.77 23.31
N LEU A 18 15.58 23.02 24.00
CA LEU A 18 15.56 22.92 25.46
C LEU A 18 16.55 21.90 26.00
N GLU A 19 16.75 20.81 25.26
CA GLU A 19 17.52 19.63 25.65
C GLU A 19 18.35 19.12 24.45
N PRO A 20 19.49 19.77 24.13
CA PRO A 20 20.32 19.42 22.98
C PRO A 20 20.94 18.01 23.05
N SER A 21 20.92 17.37 24.22
CA SER A 21 21.40 16.01 24.46
C SER A 21 20.45 14.93 23.94
N VAL A 22 19.20 15.26 23.62
CA VAL A 22 18.20 14.29 23.14
C VAL A 22 18.57 13.82 21.74
N GLY A 23 18.81 12.52 21.60
CA GLY A 23 19.18 11.91 20.32
C GLY A 23 17.98 11.67 19.40
N ALA A 24 18.27 11.42 18.12
CA ALA A 24 17.24 11.12 17.10
C ALA A 24 16.36 9.91 17.47
N ALA A 25 16.92 8.89 18.12
CA ALA A 25 16.18 7.70 18.55
C ALA A 25 15.11 8.01 19.61
N ASP A 26 15.38 9.01 20.48
CA ASP A 26 14.42 9.46 21.48
C ASP A 26 13.33 10.33 20.85
N LEU A 27 13.72 11.23 19.94
CA LEU A 27 12.78 12.06 19.17
C LEU A 27 11.86 11.24 18.25
N ALA A 28 12.30 10.06 17.78
CA ALA A 28 11.47 9.16 16.97
C ALA A 28 10.26 8.60 17.74
N ARG A 29 10.30 8.61 19.08
CA ARG A 29 9.19 8.14 19.94
C ARG A 29 8.19 9.26 20.26
N VAL A 30 8.52 10.50 19.92
CA VAL A 30 7.63 11.65 20.09
C VAL A 30 6.61 11.64 18.97
N VAL A 31 5.33 11.63 19.34
CA VAL A 31 4.22 11.70 18.39
C VAL A 31 3.39 12.96 18.63
N VAL A 32 2.76 13.43 17.56
CA VAL A 32 1.68 14.42 17.61
C VAL A 32 0.48 13.80 16.91
N GLU A 33 -0.65 13.76 17.59
CA GLU A 33 -1.85 13.04 17.15
C GLU A 33 -3.11 13.80 17.58
N PRO A 34 -4.30 13.48 17.02
CA PRO A 34 -5.54 14.03 17.54
C PRO A 34 -5.72 13.65 19.01
N PRO A 35 -6.13 14.57 19.90
CA PRO A 35 -6.47 14.20 21.27
C PRO A 35 -7.65 13.22 21.26
N ARG A 36 -7.66 12.31 22.24
CA ARG A 36 -8.75 11.33 22.40
C ARG A 36 -10.11 12.01 22.64
N ASP A 37 -10.11 13.13 23.35
CA ASP A 37 -11.28 13.98 23.55
C ASP A 37 -11.05 15.31 22.80
N PRO A 38 -11.89 15.66 21.81
CA PRO A 38 -11.80 16.93 21.10
C PRO A 38 -11.89 18.17 22.01
N ALA A 39 -12.46 18.06 23.21
CA ALA A 39 -12.48 19.16 24.18
C ALA A 39 -11.06 19.61 24.59
N HIS A 40 -10.07 18.72 24.47
CA HIS A 40 -8.68 19.02 24.80
C HIS A 40 -7.92 19.79 23.71
N GLY A 41 -8.56 20.12 22.58
CA GLY A 41 -7.96 20.90 21.51
C GLY A 41 -7.82 20.09 20.23
N ASP A 42 -6.86 20.49 19.40
CA ASP A 42 -6.71 19.97 18.05
C ASP A 42 -5.60 18.93 17.94
N LEU A 43 -4.56 19.08 18.76
CA LEU A 43 -3.37 18.23 18.74
C LEU A 43 -2.99 17.83 20.17
N ALA A 44 -2.43 16.64 20.33
CA ALA A 44 -1.82 16.17 21.55
C ALA A 44 -0.43 15.60 21.26
N THR A 45 0.51 15.80 22.18
CA THR A 45 1.83 15.15 22.12
C THR A 45 2.18 14.45 23.42
N ASN A 46 2.82 13.28 23.27
CA ASN A 46 3.36 12.48 24.36
C ASN A 46 4.83 12.86 24.70
N ALA A 47 5.38 13.92 24.10
CA ALA A 47 6.80 14.25 24.15
C ALA A 47 7.42 14.16 25.55
N ALA A 48 6.81 14.82 26.53
CA ALA A 48 7.34 14.84 27.88
C ALA A 48 7.30 13.45 28.55
N MET A 49 6.29 12.64 28.25
CA MET A 49 6.15 11.28 28.79
C MET A 49 7.27 10.35 28.31
N VAL A 50 7.62 10.43 27.02
CA VAL A 50 8.62 9.53 26.42
C VAL A 50 10.06 9.99 26.70
N LEU A 51 10.27 11.29 26.92
CA LEU A 51 11.59 11.88 27.14
C LEU A 51 11.96 12.09 28.61
N ALA A 52 11.00 12.06 29.54
CA ALA A 52 11.28 12.25 30.96
C ALA A 52 12.31 11.26 31.52
N LYS A 53 12.14 9.96 31.24
CA LYS A 53 13.04 8.90 31.69
C LYS A 53 14.49 9.08 31.18
N PRO A 54 14.74 9.20 29.86
CA PRO A 54 16.11 9.37 29.37
C PRO A 54 16.77 10.67 29.85
N LEU A 55 15.99 11.71 30.15
CA LEU A 55 16.50 12.98 30.68
C LEU A 55 16.59 13.04 32.21
N GLY A 56 16.16 12.00 32.93
CA GLY A 56 16.11 12.01 34.40
C GLY A 56 15.18 13.09 34.97
N ALA A 57 14.21 13.57 34.18
CA ALA A 57 13.29 14.64 34.54
C ALA A 57 11.93 14.10 34.98
N LYS A 58 11.16 14.90 35.73
CA LYS A 58 9.75 14.57 35.97
C LYS A 58 8.93 14.91 34.72
N PRO A 59 8.03 14.03 34.24
CA PRO A 59 7.26 14.28 33.02
C PRO A 59 6.48 15.59 33.05
N ARG A 60 5.91 15.96 34.19
CA ARG A 60 5.15 17.20 34.35
C ARG A 60 6.02 18.45 34.19
N GLU A 61 7.20 18.46 34.83
CA GLU A 61 8.15 19.58 34.76
C GLU A 61 8.71 19.74 33.33
N LEU A 62 9.00 18.63 32.64
CA LEU A 62 9.40 18.64 31.23
C LEU A 62 8.27 19.14 30.33
N ALA A 63 7.02 18.72 30.58
CA ALA A 63 5.86 19.17 29.84
C ALA A 63 5.64 20.69 29.97
N GLU A 64 5.85 21.26 31.17
CA GLU A 64 5.75 22.70 31.41
C GLU A 64 6.77 23.50 30.60
N ARG A 65 8.01 23.02 30.54
CA ARG A 65 9.08 23.65 29.74
C ARG A 65 8.77 23.59 28.24
N ILE A 66 8.37 22.43 27.73
CA ILE A 66 7.99 22.26 26.32
C ILE A 66 6.77 23.14 26.00
N ALA A 67 5.75 23.13 26.86
CA ALA A 67 4.55 23.94 26.69
C ALA A 67 4.86 25.44 26.67
N ALA A 68 5.82 25.91 27.48
CA ALA A 68 6.23 27.31 27.47
C ALA A 68 6.81 27.75 26.11
N VAL A 69 7.58 26.88 25.46
CA VAL A 69 8.09 27.14 24.10
C VAL A 69 6.96 27.08 23.08
N LEU A 70 6.10 26.05 23.13
CA LEU A 70 5.01 25.91 22.16
C LEU A 70 3.97 27.05 22.25
N LYS A 71 3.82 27.68 23.41
CA LYS A 71 2.96 28.87 23.58
C LYS A 71 3.43 30.10 22.80
N THR A 72 4.69 30.15 22.34
CA THR A 72 5.21 31.28 21.56
C THR A 72 5.01 31.09 20.05
N ASP A 73 4.55 29.91 19.62
CA ASP A 73 4.21 29.64 18.23
C ASP A 73 2.95 30.43 17.83
N ALA A 74 3.03 31.20 16.75
CA ALA A 74 1.95 32.06 16.27
C ALA A 74 0.70 31.28 15.85
N ASP A 75 0.83 29.99 15.52
CA ASP A 75 -0.29 29.14 15.15
C ASP A 75 -0.98 28.49 16.37
N VAL A 76 -0.45 28.67 17.58
CA VAL A 76 -0.96 28.06 18.81
C VAL A 76 -1.76 29.07 19.62
N ALA A 77 -3.06 28.81 19.79
CA ALA A 77 -3.97 29.63 20.60
C ALA A 77 -3.88 29.29 22.09
N ALA A 78 -3.74 28.01 22.44
CA ALA A 78 -3.64 27.57 23.83
C ALA A 78 -2.82 26.28 23.94
N VAL A 79 -2.18 26.12 25.11
CA VAL A 79 -1.46 24.90 25.48
C VAL A 79 -1.89 24.48 26.88
N GLU A 80 -2.37 23.26 27.01
CA GLU A 80 -2.86 22.67 28.26
C GLU A 80 -2.10 21.37 28.55
N ILE A 81 -1.70 21.16 29.80
CA ILE A 81 -1.00 19.94 30.21
C ILE A 81 -1.97 19.04 30.96
N ALA A 82 -2.26 17.87 30.42
CA ALA A 82 -3.14 16.88 30.99
C ALA A 82 -2.37 15.76 31.70
N GLY A 83 -2.90 15.34 32.85
CA GLY A 83 -2.38 14.23 33.63
C GLY A 83 -0.86 14.35 33.90
N PRO A 84 -0.08 13.27 33.73
CA PRO A 84 1.33 13.24 34.10
C PRO A 84 2.23 14.09 33.19
N GLY A 85 1.81 14.46 31.98
CA GLY A 85 2.66 15.20 31.04
C GLY A 85 2.23 15.15 29.57
N PHE A 86 0.95 14.86 29.27
CA PHE A 86 0.44 15.04 27.91
C PHE A 86 0.27 16.54 27.65
N ILE A 87 0.71 17.00 26.49
CA ILE A 87 0.60 18.41 26.10
C ILE A 87 -0.44 18.49 24.99
N ASN A 88 -1.55 19.16 25.26
CA ASN A 88 -2.59 19.41 24.29
C ASN A 88 -2.47 20.84 23.75
N LEU A 89 -2.70 21.01 22.45
CA LEU A 89 -2.59 22.27 21.73
C LEU A 89 -3.93 22.58 21.07
N ARG A 90 -4.37 23.81 21.23
CA ARG A 90 -5.45 24.39 20.41
C ARG A 90 -4.83 25.38 19.44
N LEU A 91 -5.13 25.26 18.16
CA LEU A 91 -4.61 26.11 17.11
C LEU A 91 -5.47 27.36 16.95
N VAL A 92 -4.86 28.43 16.45
CA VAL A 92 -5.60 29.64 16.09
C VAL A 92 -6.53 29.35 14.90
N PRO A 93 -7.76 29.91 14.85
CA PRO A 93 -8.68 29.69 13.74
C PRO A 93 -8.08 30.01 12.35
N THR A 94 -7.19 30.99 12.29
CA THR A 94 -6.51 31.42 11.06
C THR A 94 -5.59 30.35 10.47
N TYR A 95 -5.08 29.41 11.29
CA TYR A 95 -4.32 28.27 10.81
C TYR A 95 -5.16 27.40 9.87
N TRP A 96 -6.40 27.09 10.29
CA TRP A 96 -7.32 26.26 9.52
C TRP A 96 -7.75 26.92 8.21
N THR A 97 -8.07 28.21 8.22
CA THR A 97 -8.41 28.93 6.99
C THR A 97 -7.22 29.03 6.03
N THR A 98 -6.00 29.16 6.55
CA THR A 98 -4.78 29.16 5.75
C THR A 98 -4.51 27.79 5.14
N LEU A 99 -4.66 26.72 5.93
CA LEU A 99 -4.56 25.34 5.44
C LEU A 99 -5.60 25.07 4.35
N LEU A 100 -6.86 25.48 4.53
CA LEU A 100 -7.90 25.35 3.50
C LEU A 100 -7.52 26.12 2.23
N GLY A 101 -7.02 27.34 2.36
CA GLY A 101 -6.52 28.12 1.22
C GLY A 101 -5.39 27.41 0.46
N ALA A 102 -4.44 26.81 1.19
CA ALA A 102 -3.34 26.03 0.60
C ALA A 102 -3.85 24.77 -0.12
N ILE A 103 -4.85 24.07 0.43
CA ILE A 103 -5.49 22.91 -0.21
C ILE A 103 -6.19 23.32 -1.50
N LEU A 104 -6.93 24.43 -1.49
CA LEU A 104 -7.64 24.90 -2.68
C LEU A 104 -6.70 25.40 -3.78
N ALA A 105 -5.52 25.92 -3.42
CA ALA A 105 -4.51 26.36 -4.36
C ALA A 105 -3.80 25.19 -5.08
N ASP A 106 -3.68 24.04 -4.42
CA ASP A 106 -3.06 22.83 -4.96
C ASP A 106 -3.77 21.56 -4.43
N PRO A 107 -4.94 21.23 -4.98
CA PRO A 107 -5.78 20.15 -4.46
C PRO A 107 -5.14 18.77 -4.64
N ASP A 108 -4.35 18.59 -5.71
CA ASP A 108 -3.75 17.30 -6.06
C ASP A 108 -2.55 16.93 -5.16
N SER A 109 -1.95 17.91 -4.49
CA SER A 109 -0.85 17.67 -3.54
C SER A 109 -1.33 17.44 -2.11
N TYR A 110 -2.59 17.75 -1.80
CA TYR A 110 -3.11 17.46 -0.46
C TYR A 110 -3.08 15.95 -0.16
N GLY A 111 -2.73 15.62 1.08
CA GLY A 111 -2.51 14.23 1.49
C GLY A 111 -1.23 13.57 0.94
N ARG A 112 -0.49 14.18 0.00
CA ARG A 112 0.83 13.66 -0.40
C ARG A 112 1.82 13.76 0.75
N SER A 113 2.62 12.71 0.91
CA SER A 113 3.67 12.63 1.92
C SER A 113 5.01 12.26 1.28
N GLN A 114 6.09 12.52 2.00
CA GLN A 114 7.45 12.09 1.64
C GLN A 114 7.96 11.01 2.61
N MET A 115 7.05 10.39 3.37
CA MET A 115 7.38 9.34 4.34
C MET A 115 8.14 8.17 3.70
N GLY A 116 7.76 7.80 2.48
CA GLY A 116 8.37 6.70 1.73
C GLY A 116 9.59 7.07 0.89
N ARG A 117 10.10 8.31 0.99
CA ARG A 117 11.18 8.83 0.14
C ARG A 117 12.35 7.84 0.06
N ASP A 118 12.82 7.59 -1.17
CA ASP A 118 13.93 6.67 -1.51
C ASP A 118 13.71 5.20 -1.11
N ARG A 119 12.47 4.82 -0.75
CA ARG A 119 12.10 3.44 -0.45
C ARG A 119 11.30 2.85 -1.59
N LYS A 120 11.82 1.77 -2.16
CA LYS A 120 11.13 0.93 -3.14
C LYS A 120 10.21 -0.06 -2.45
N VAL A 121 8.99 -0.21 -2.96
CA VAL A 121 8.02 -1.20 -2.49
C VAL A 121 7.43 -1.92 -3.69
N ASN A 122 7.47 -3.25 -3.63
CA ASN A 122 6.72 -4.07 -4.57
C ASN A 122 5.40 -4.50 -3.93
N VAL A 123 4.29 -4.28 -4.65
CA VAL A 123 2.96 -4.73 -4.26
C VAL A 123 2.50 -5.72 -5.32
N GLU A 124 2.61 -7.01 -4.98
CA GLU A 124 2.05 -8.10 -5.78
C GLU A 124 0.60 -8.34 -5.36
N TYR A 125 -0.32 -8.41 -6.33
CA TYR A 125 -1.72 -8.69 -6.04
C TYR A 125 -2.44 -9.34 -7.22
N VAL A 126 -3.58 -9.96 -6.92
CA VAL A 126 -4.36 -10.84 -7.83
C VAL A 126 -3.66 -12.16 -8.12
N SER A 127 -2.53 -12.14 -8.84
CA SER A 127 -1.70 -13.30 -9.21
C SER A 127 -2.49 -14.60 -9.43
N ALA A 128 -3.60 -14.50 -10.18
CA ALA A 128 -4.47 -15.64 -10.39
C ALA A 128 -3.82 -16.59 -11.39
N ASN A 129 -3.88 -17.89 -11.12
CA ASN A 129 -3.38 -18.90 -12.05
C ASN A 129 -4.12 -18.77 -13.39
N PRO A 130 -3.41 -18.86 -14.52
CA PRO A 130 -3.97 -18.60 -15.85
C PRO A 130 -4.78 -19.80 -16.38
N THR A 131 -5.48 -20.51 -15.51
CA THR A 131 -6.20 -21.75 -15.82
C THR A 131 -7.71 -21.56 -15.96
N GLY A 132 -8.19 -20.32 -15.92
CA GLY A 132 -9.60 -20.04 -16.14
C GLY A 132 -9.95 -18.55 -16.05
N PRO A 133 -11.22 -18.21 -16.31
CA PRO A 133 -11.70 -16.84 -16.25
C PRO A 133 -11.60 -16.25 -14.84
N MET A 134 -11.39 -14.94 -14.79
CA MET A 134 -11.42 -14.18 -13.55
C MET A 134 -12.86 -14.07 -13.00
N HIS A 135 -13.03 -14.21 -11.68
CA HIS A 135 -14.31 -14.04 -11.00
C HIS A 135 -14.24 -12.98 -9.89
N VAL A 136 -15.39 -12.66 -9.27
CA VAL A 136 -15.51 -11.62 -8.22
C VAL A 136 -14.54 -11.80 -7.05
N GLY A 137 -14.16 -13.04 -6.71
CA GLY A 137 -13.12 -13.31 -5.71
C GLY A 137 -11.78 -12.65 -6.03
N HIS A 138 -11.34 -12.64 -7.29
CA HIS A 138 -10.12 -11.97 -7.72
C HIS A 138 -10.25 -10.45 -7.71
N CYS A 139 -11.46 -9.93 -8.00
CA CYS A 139 -11.74 -8.50 -7.97
C CYS A 139 -11.48 -7.91 -6.57
N ARG A 140 -11.82 -8.63 -5.49
CA ARG A 140 -11.50 -8.20 -4.13
C ARG A 140 -9.98 -8.01 -3.94
N GLY A 141 -9.17 -8.95 -4.41
CA GLY A 141 -7.71 -8.85 -4.37
C GLY A 141 -7.20 -7.68 -5.21
N ALA A 142 -7.79 -7.47 -6.39
CA ALA A 142 -7.47 -6.35 -7.28
C ALA A 142 -7.68 -5.00 -6.61
N VAL A 143 -8.86 -4.80 -6.01
CA VAL A 143 -9.24 -3.52 -5.37
C VAL A 143 -8.36 -3.24 -4.15
N VAL A 144 -8.13 -4.24 -3.29
CA VAL A 144 -7.31 -4.05 -2.08
C VAL A 144 -5.85 -3.76 -2.46
N GLY A 145 -5.30 -4.53 -3.40
CA GLY A 145 -3.91 -4.35 -3.85
C GLY A 145 -3.69 -3.00 -4.52
N ASP A 146 -4.58 -2.60 -5.42
CA ASP A 146 -4.47 -1.30 -6.11
C ASP A 146 -4.66 -0.13 -5.15
N ALA A 147 -5.62 -0.19 -4.23
CA ALA A 147 -5.81 0.85 -3.21
C ALA A 147 -4.58 0.99 -2.30
N LEU A 148 -3.97 -0.12 -1.88
CA LEU A 148 -2.74 -0.11 -1.09
C LEU A 148 -1.56 0.48 -1.89
N ALA A 149 -1.36 0.02 -3.12
CA ALA A 149 -0.29 0.53 -3.98
C ALA A 149 -0.44 2.03 -4.26
N SER A 150 -1.67 2.49 -4.47
CA SER A 150 -1.98 3.91 -4.68
C SER A 150 -1.77 4.73 -3.42
N LEU A 151 -2.15 4.22 -2.24
CA LEU A 151 -1.87 4.87 -0.96
C LEU A 151 -0.36 4.99 -0.69
N LEU A 152 0.40 3.94 -0.96
CA LEU A 152 1.85 3.94 -0.81
C LEU A 152 2.52 4.93 -1.77
N ALA A 153 2.08 4.99 -3.03
CA ALA A 153 2.57 5.98 -3.99
C ALA A 153 2.26 7.41 -3.50
N GLN A 154 1.05 7.66 -3.00
CA GLN A 154 0.66 8.95 -2.40
C GLN A 154 1.50 9.28 -1.15
N ALA A 155 1.94 8.28 -0.40
CA ALA A 155 2.82 8.43 0.76
C ALA A 155 4.32 8.64 0.39
N GLY A 156 4.64 8.66 -0.90
CA GLY A 156 5.96 8.98 -1.43
C GLY A 156 6.90 7.79 -1.62
N TYR A 157 6.38 6.56 -1.61
CA TYR A 157 7.14 5.36 -1.95
C TYR A 157 7.28 5.19 -3.47
N ASP A 158 8.40 4.60 -3.90
CA ASP A 158 8.59 4.14 -5.29
C ASP A 158 7.93 2.77 -5.44
N VAL A 159 6.69 2.76 -5.94
CA VAL A 159 5.83 1.57 -5.94
C VAL A 159 5.86 0.86 -7.28
N THR A 160 6.31 -0.38 -7.27
CA THR A 160 6.08 -1.35 -8.36
C THR A 160 4.82 -2.13 -8.05
N ARG A 161 3.89 -2.19 -9.02
CA ARG A 161 2.73 -3.08 -8.97
C ARG A 161 3.05 -4.32 -9.79
N GLU A 162 2.89 -5.50 -9.21
CA GLU A 162 3.19 -6.75 -9.89
C GLU A 162 1.97 -7.67 -9.96
N TYR A 163 1.83 -8.34 -11.10
CA TYR A 163 0.92 -9.45 -11.31
C TYR A 163 1.78 -10.66 -11.69
N TYR A 164 1.85 -11.65 -10.81
CA TYR A 164 2.58 -12.87 -11.12
C TYR A 164 1.70 -13.84 -11.92
N ILE A 165 2.17 -14.25 -13.10
CA ILE A 165 1.54 -15.29 -13.91
C ILE A 165 2.31 -16.58 -13.67
N ASN A 166 1.66 -17.55 -13.04
CA ASN A 166 2.22 -18.90 -12.91
C ASN A 166 1.95 -19.71 -14.17
N ASP A 167 2.87 -19.68 -15.12
CA ASP A 167 2.79 -20.35 -16.43
C ASP A 167 3.51 -21.72 -16.45
N ALA A 168 3.84 -22.27 -15.28
CA ALA A 168 4.50 -23.56 -15.15
C ALA A 168 3.77 -24.52 -14.18
N GLY A 169 4.06 -25.82 -14.36
CA GLY A 169 3.64 -26.90 -13.45
C GLY A 169 2.31 -27.57 -13.82
N GLY A 170 1.88 -28.51 -12.97
CA GLY A 170 0.82 -29.46 -13.31
C GLY A 170 -0.54 -28.85 -13.68
N GLN A 171 -0.88 -27.66 -13.18
CA GLN A 171 -2.11 -26.97 -13.58
C GLN A 171 -2.06 -26.50 -15.04
N ILE A 172 -0.89 -26.11 -15.54
CA ILE A 172 -0.67 -25.74 -16.94
C ILE A 172 -0.67 -26.98 -17.83
N ASP A 173 -0.09 -28.09 -17.37
CA ASP A 173 -0.17 -29.37 -18.09
C ASP A 173 -1.61 -29.86 -18.23
N VAL A 174 -2.42 -29.68 -17.18
CA VAL A 174 -3.86 -29.96 -17.24
C VAL A 174 -4.56 -29.00 -18.21
N LEU A 175 -4.24 -27.71 -18.20
CA LEU A 175 -4.80 -26.73 -19.12
C LEU A 175 -4.48 -27.07 -20.58
N ALA A 176 -3.23 -27.40 -20.88
CA ALA A 176 -2.78 -27.79 -22.21
C ALA A 176 -3.53 -29.04 -22.71
N ARG A 177 -3.63 -30.09 -21.88
CA ARG A 177 -4.40 -31.31 -22.22
C ARG A 177 -5.89 -31.02 -22.39
N SER A 178 -6.46 -30.11 -21.60
CA SER A 178 -7.86 -29.68 -21.72
C SER A 178 -8.10 -28.92 -23.03
N ALA A 179 -7.19 -28.04 -23.43
CA ALA A 179 -7.24 -27.33 -24.69
C ALA A 179 -7.08 -28.28 -25.90
N LEU A 180 -6.18 -29.27 -25.81
CA LEU A 180 -5.99 -30.30 -26.82
C LEU A 180 -7.24 -31.17 -27.00
N TYR A 181 -7.92 -31.52 -25.90
CA TYR A 181 -9.20 -32.24 -25.96
C TYR A 181 -10.26 -31.42 -26.71
N ARG A 182 -10.44 -30.13 -26.38
CA ARG A 182 -11.39 -29.24 -27.08
C ARG A 182 -11.01 -29.01 -28.55
N TYR A 183 -9.73 -29.03 -28.89
CA TYR A 183 -9.24 -29.01 -30.27
C TYR A 183 -9.63 -30.28 -31.04
N ARG A 184 -9.43 -31.47 -30.44
CA ARG A 184 -9.88 -32.75 -31.02
C ARG A 184 -11.39 -32.80 -31.22
N GLU A 185 -12.15 -32.30 -30.26
CA GLU A 185 -13.61 -32.18 -30.34
C GLU A 185 -14.01 -31.31 -31.54
N ALA A 186 -13.37 -30.15 -31.73
CA ALA A 186 -13.63 -29.27 -32.86
C ALA A 186 -13.27 -29.88 -34.24
N LEU A 187 -12.34 -30.84 -34.28
CA LEU A 187 -12.00 -31.61 -35.48
C LEU A 187 -12.91 -32.84 -35.71
N GLY A 188 -13.79 -33.15 -34.76
CA GLY A 188 -14.64 -34.34 -34.79
C GLY A 188 -13.92 -35.65 -34.44
N GLU A 189 -12.75 -35.59 -33.80
CA GLU A 189 -11.98 -36.79 -33.39
C GLU A 189 -12.50 -37.43 -32.09
N VAL A 190 -13.17 -36.63 -31.26
CA VAL A 190 -13.77 -37.08 -30.01
C VAL A 190 -15.16 -36.49 -29.87
N ASP A 191 -16.06 -37.23 -29.23
CA ASP A 191 -17.39 -36.80 -28.86
C ASP A 191 -17.65 -37.09 -27.37
N GLY A 192 -18.56 -36.32 -26.76
CA GLY A 192 -19.04 -36.57 -25.40
C GLY A 192 -18.42 -35.69 -24.30
N ALA A 193 -18.49 -36.17 -23.07
CA ALA A 193 -18.11 -35.39 -21.89
C ALA A 193 -16.58 -35.29 -21.73
N VAL A 194 -16.12 -34.12 -21.28
CA VAL A 194 -14.71 -33.90 -20.93
C VAL A 194 -14.28 -34.92 -19.86
N PRO A 195 -13.20 -35.69 -20.09
CA PRO A 195 -12.69 -36.67 -19.13
C PRO A 195 -12.37 -36.08 -17.75
N GLU A 196 -12.48 -36.91 -16.71
CA GLU A 196 -12.10 -36.54 -15.35
C GLU A 196 -10.61 -36.12 -15.28
N GLY A 197 -10.33 -35.08 -14.50
CA GLY A 197 -8.98 -34.53 -14.35
C GLY A 197 -8.59 -33.45 -15.38
N LEU A 198 -9.44 -33.18 -16.36
CA LEU A 198 -9.33 -32.01 -17.25
C LEU A 198 -10.23 -30.87 -16.77
N TYR A 199 -9.96 -29.65 -17.24
CA TYR A 199 -10.84 -28.52 -17.00
C TYR A 199 -12.10 -28.64 -17.87
N PRO A 200 -13.30 -28.76 -17.27
CA PRO A 200 -14.53 -29.03 -18.03
C PRO A 200 -15.16 -27.78 -18.63
N GLY A 201 -14.68 -26.59 -18.23
CA GLY A 201 -15.35 -25.32 -18.54
C GLY A 201 -15.45 -25.00 -20.02
N ASP A 202 -16.60 -24.44 -20.43
CA ASP A 202 -16.89 -24.08 -21.82
C ASP A 202 -15.99 -22.98 -22.37
N TYR A 203 -15.27 -22.25 -21.50
CA TYR A 203 -14.32 -21.21 -21.89
C TYR A 203 -13.17 -21.74 -22.76
N LEU A 204 -12.90 -23.05 -22.75
CA LEU A 204 -11.91 -23.71 -23.62
C LEU A 204 -12.46 -24.14 -24.98
N VAL A 205 -13.79 -24.24 -25.16
CA VAL A 205 -14.41 -24.57 -26.46
C VAL A 205 -13.96 -23.60 -27.56
N PRO A 206 -14.04 -22.26 -27.40
CA PRO A 206 -13.57 -21.34 -28.44
C PRO A 206 -12.06 -21.42 -28.67
N VAL A 207 -11.28 -21.84 -27.67
CA VAL A 207 -9.83 -22.08 -27.83
C VAL A 207 -9.60 -23.26 -28.75
N GLY A 208 -10.29 -24.39 -28.52
CA GLY A 208 -10.21 -25.58 -29.38
C GLY A 208 -10.63 -25.30 -30.82
N VAL A 209 -11.75 -24.60 -31.01
CA VAL A 209 -12.23 -24.18 -32.34
C VAL A 209 -11.21 -23.31 -33.06
N ARG A 210 -10.60 -22.34 -32.37
CA ARG A 210 -9.55 -21.49 -32.96
C ARG A 210 -8.32 -22.29 -33.34
N LEU A 211 -7.86 -23.20 -32.47
CA LEU A 211 -6.72 -24.07 -32.77
C LEU A 211 -6.99 -24.94 -34.00
N ALA A 212 -8.20 -25.48 -34.16
CA ALA A 212 -8.62 -26.27 -35.32
C ALA A 212 -8.64 -25.45 -36.61
N ALA A 213 -9.17 -24.23 -36.53
CA ALA A 213 -9.20 -23.30 -37.66
C ALA A 213 -7.78 -22.88 -38.11
N GLU A 214 -6.87 -22.63 -37.17
CA GLU A 214 -5.51 -22.16 -37.46
C GLU A 214 -4.56 -23.29 -37.90
N ASN A 215 -4.69 -24.49 -37.33
CA ASN A 215 -3.69 -25.55 -37.47
C ASN A 215 -4.19 -26.79 -38.21
N GLY A 216 -5.48 -26.86 -38.56
CA GLY A 216 -6.07 -28.07 -39.13
C GLY A 216 -5.80 -29.28 -38.23
N ARG A 217 -5.20 -30.35 -38.76
CA ARG A 217 -4.80 -31.56 -38.00
C ARG A 217 -3.35 -31.56 -37.50
N ALA A 218 -2.56 -30.53 -37.81
CA ALA A 218 -1.10 -30.57 -37.65
C ALA A 218 -0.64 -30.78 -36.19
N LEU A 219 -1.38 -30.30 -35.20
CA LEU A 219 -1.02 -30.44 -33.79
C LEU A 219 -1.25 -31.86 -33.25
N LEU A 220 -2.03 -32.70 -33.94
CA LEU A 220 -2.23 -34.10 -33.55
C LEU A 220 -1.01 -34.97 -33.82
N ASP A 221 -0.23 -34.58 -34.82
CA ASP A 221 0.93 -35.32 -35.33
C ASP A 221 2.23 -34.89 -34.64
N MET A 222 2.15 -33.94 -33.70
CA MET A 222 3.29 -33.50 -32.90
C MET A 222 3.51 -34.45 -31.72
N ASP A 223 4.76 -34.87 -31.49
CA ASP A 223 5.11 -35.63 -30.31
C ASP A 223 4.84 -34.81 -29.03
N GLU A 224 4.20 -35.46 -28.05
CA GLU A 224 3.86 -34.87 -26.75
C GLU A 224 5.12 -34.48 -25.93
N ALA A 225 6.29 -34.99 -26.34
CA ALA A 225 7.57 -34.81 -25.68
C ALA A 225 8.46 -33.75 -26.35
N ALA A 226 8.13 -32.48 -26.18
CA ALA A 226 9.14 -31.41 -26.10
C ALA A 226 8.53 -30.14 -25.49
N PRO A 227 8.76 -29.83 -24.19
CA PRO A 227 8.64 -28.45 -23.75
C PRO A 227 9.64 -27.62 -24.58
N SER A 228 9.15 -26.60 -25.28
CA SER A 228 10.04 -25.66 -25.97
C SER A 228 10.96 -25.05 -24.92
N THR A 229 12.26 -25.24 -25.04
CA THR A 229 13.28 -24.54 -24.25
C THR A 229 13.45 -23.10 -24.73
N SER A 230 12.37 -22.45 -25.17
CA SER A 230 12.42 -21.04 -25.52
C SER A 230 12.34 -20.22 -24.24
N SER A 231 13.50 -19.92 -23.67
CA SER A 231 13.67 -18.79 -22.76
C SER A 231 13.26 -17.53 -23.53
N SER A 232 12.01 -17.10 -23.39
CA SER A 232 11.62 -15.77 -23.82
C SER A 232 12.31 -14.75 -22.91
N PRO A 233 12.98 -13.74 -23.47
CA PRO A 233 13.60 -12.69 -22.67
C PRO A 233 12.49 -11.90 -21.99
N SER A 234 12.54 -11.87 -20.66
CA SER A 234 11.80 -10.93 -19.82
C SER A 234 12.18 -9.51 -20.22
N SER A 235 11.45 -8.96 -21.17
CA SER A 235 11.51 -7.55 -21.53
C SER A 235 10.07 -7.07 -21.68
N PHE A 236 9.57 -6.48 -20.60
CA PHE A 236 8.50 -5.50 -20.68
C PHE A 236 9.13 -4.10 -20.63
N PRO A 237 8.60 -3.13 -21.41
CA PRO A 237 9.03 -1.73 -21.36
C PRO A 237 8.72 -1.06 -20.02
#